data_AF-A0A3N5EWL2-F1
#
_entry.id   AF-A0A3N5EWL2-F1
#
_cell.length_a   1.000
_cell.length_b   1.000
_cell.length_c   1.000
_cell.angle_alpha   90.00
_cell.angle_beta   90.00
_cell.angle_gamma   90.00
#
_symmetry.space_group_name_H-M   'P 1'
#
loop_
_entity.id
_entity.type
_entity.pdbx_description
1 polymer ?
#
loop_
_entity_poly.entity_id
_entity_poly.type
_entity_poly.pdbx_seq_one_letter_code
_entity_poly.pdbx_strand_id
1 'polypeptide(L)'
;MFSDDGGATFRRATPALGGSSALFLASTPSGVSHTFQWNSFEDGVAAGTVILAGITSPGSVNPRVRVRVVPDGGIEGSTADFAVDNTMDRRIGSVTGPFPLDIAVIGVSETAEGDLVADAMRARYRVQLAFQNALGIREPLPAAVWPSDPTLRRPGLVAGPPYDLVFGDVARMLPFGNRVVTRTVTGAQVWEMLEQGVSYYPNINNGFPQISGFSFSFKAGNLAGSRVLSVTLDGGRPILKDATVYTLATNEYVNGGGDGYTMLADGQGLLRELLVQVVSDRLEALGMALPTIAGRITVVP
;
A
#
# COMPACT_ATOMS: atom_id res chain seq x y z
N MET A 1 22.31 -4.86 -18.12
CA MET A 1 23.14 -4.94 -19.34
C MET A 1 24.31 -5.85 -19.02
N PHE A 2 24.86 -6.58 -20.00
CA PHE A 2 26.08 -7.37 -19.82
C PHE A 2 27.10 -7.00 -20.89
N SER A 3 28.38 -7.23 -20.63
CA SER A 3 29.48 -6.96 -21.55
C SER A 3 30.22 -8.26 -21.84
N ASP A 4 30.43 -8.53 -23.13
CA ASP A 4 31.16 -9.70 -23.61
C ASP A 4 32.68 -9.43 -23.74
N ASP A 5 33.11 -8.17 -23.59
CA ASP A 5 34.46 -7.69 -23.89
C ASP A 5 35.15 -6.98 -22.71
N GLY A 6 34.68 -7.21 -21.48
CA GLY A 6 35.28 -6.63 -20.28
C GLY A 6 34.92 -5.16 -20.01
N GLY A 7 33.93 -4.62 -20.73
CA GLY A 7 33.34 -3.30 -20.47
C GLY A 7 33.57 -2.25 -21.56
N ALA A 8 34.06 -2.65 -22.74
CA ALA A 8 34.21 -1.76 -23.89
C ALA A 8 32.89 -1.62 -24.69
N THR A 9 32.03 -2.64 -24.67
CA THR A 9 30.67 -2.60 -25.23
C THR A 9 29.66 -3.25 -24.28
N PHE A 10 28.45 -2.68 -24.22
CA PHE A 10 27.37 -3.14 -23.36
C PHE A 10 26.12 -3.52 -24.16
N ARG A 11 25.56 -4.69 -23.88
CA ARG A 11 24.34 -5.21 -24.50
C ARG A 11 23.17 -5.22 -23.51
N ARG A 12 21.95 -5.00 -24.02
CA ARG A 12 20.73 -5.07 -23.22
C ARG A 12 20.50 -6.52 -22.78
N ALA A 13 20.39 -6.75 -21.48
CA ALA A 13 20.04 -8.06 -20.95
C ALA A 13 18.53 -8.28 -21.14
N THR A 14 18.14 -9.44 -21.66
CA THR A 14 16.72 -9.83 -21.76
C THR A 14 16.34 -10.54 -20.46
N PRO A 15 15.23 -10.17 -19.80
CA PRO A 15 14.81 -10.84 -18.58
C PRO A 15 14.46 -12.31 -18.87
N ALA A 16 14.93 -13.23 -18.03
CA ALA A 16 14.37 -14.57 -17.95
C ALA A 16 13.07 -14.52 -17.15
N LEU A 17 12.11 -15.37 -17.52
CA LEU A 17 10.80 -15.44 -16.86
C LEU A 17 10.94 -15.98 -15.43
N GLY A 18 10.53 -15.15 -14.46
CA GLY A 18 10.26 -15.56 -13.07
C GLY A 18 11.40 -15.28 -12.09
N GLY A 19 11.23 -14.24 -11.26
CA GLY A 19 12.07 -14.02 -10.08
C GLY A 19 12.10 -12.57 -9.62
N SER A 20 11.31 -12.25 -8.60
CA SER A 20 11.39 -10.99 -7.87
C SER A 20 12.35 -11.14 -6.69
N SER A 21 13.64 -10.90 -6.92
CA SER A 21 14.61 -10.50 -5.91
C SER A 21 15.94 -10.20 -6.60
N ALA A 22 16.63 -9.13 -6.21
CA ALA A 22 18.03 -8.90 -6.58
C ALA A 22 18.96 -9.80 -5.74
N LEU A 23 18.66 -11.09 -5.68
CA LEU A 23 19.62 -12.14 -5.36
C LEU A 23 19.69 -13.05 -6.58
N PHE A 24 20.90 -13.32 -7.07
CA PHE A 24 21.20 -14.12 -8.27
C PHE A 24 21.09 -13.37 -9.62
N LEU A 25 22.01 -12.44 -9.87
CA LEU A 25 22.44 -12.16 -11.24
C LEU A 25 23.28 -13.35 -11.72
N ALA A 26 22.61 -14.38 -12.23
CA ALA A 26 23.26 -15.62 -12.67
C ALA A 26 23.94 -15.46 -14.05
N SER A 27 25.22 -15.83 -14.07
CA SER A 27 26.04 -16.46 -15.13
C SER A 27 25.99 -15.90 -16.57
N THR A 28 27.18 -15.62 -17.11
CA THR A 28 27.43 -15.58 -18.55
C THR A 28 27.30 -16.98 -19.18
N PRO A 29 27.10 -17.11 -20.51
CA PRO A 29 26.99 -18.41 -21.21
C PRO A 29 28.19 -19.35 -21.05
N SER A 30 29.32 -18.87 -20.51
CA SER A 30 30.54 -19.64 -20.27
C SER A 30 30.66 -20.24 -18.87
N GLY A 31 29.68 -20.07 -17.99
CA GLY A 31 29.68 -20.70 -16.65
C GLY A 31 30.68 -20.09 -15.66
N VAL A 32 31.21 -18.90 -15.93
CA VAL A 32 32.10 -18.19 -15.00
C VAL A 32 31.26 -17.60 -13.86
N SER A 33 31.56 -17.99 -12.63
CA SER A 33 30.97 -17.38 -11.43
C SER A 33 31.61 -16.02 -11.20
N HIS A 34 30.79 -14.99 -10.96
CA HIS A 34 31.25 -13.67 -10.54
C HIS A 34 30.89 -13.47 -9.08
N THR A 35 31.89 -13.17 -8.25
CA THR A 35 31.66 -12.80 -6.84
C THR A 35 31.56 -11.28 -6.75
N PHE A 36 30.39 -10.76 -6.40
CA PHE A 36 30.19 -9.34 -6.15
C PHE A 36 30.50 -9.03 -4.67
N GLN A 37 31.63 -8.38 -4.40
CA GLN A 37 31.94 -7.86 -3.06
C GLN A 37 31.50 -6.41 -2.95
N TRP A 38 30.58 -6.14 -2.01
CA TRP A 38 30.21 -4.79 -1.59
C TRP A 38 31.30 -4.23 -0.69
N ASN A 39 32.17 -3.38 -1.25
CA ASN A 39 33.18 -2.68 -0.49
C ASN A 39 32.75 -1.22 -0.37
N SER A 40 32.30 -0.87 0.84
CA SER A 40 32.02 0.48 1.39
C SER A 40 30.78 1.24 0.93
N PHE A 41 29.95 1.60 1.93
CA PHE A 41 29.07 2.77 1.92
C PHE A 41 29.95 4.02 2.11
N GLU A 42 30.57 4.53 1.05
CA GLU A 42 31.04 5.93 1.07
C GLU A 42 29.85 6.80 0.64
N ASP A 43 29.55 7.83 1.45
CA ASP A 43 28.67 8.96 1.13
C ASP A 43 27.14 8.80 1.33
N GLY A 44 26.73 8.17 2.43
CA GLY A 44 25.44 8.39 3.12
C GLY A 44 24.28 9.05 2.35
N VAL A 45 23.26 8.22 2.06
CA VAL A 45 21.86 8.53 1.70
C VAL A 45 21.58 8.95 0.24
N ALA A 46 20.67 8.19 -0.41
CA ALA A 46 20.28 8.32 -1.82
C ALA A 46 18.78 8.45 -2.09
N ALA A 47 18.31 9.51 -2.74
CA ALA A 47 16.90 9.75 -3.10
C ALA A 47 16.67 9.88 -4.62
N GLY A 48 16.24 8.85 -5.35
CA GLY A 48 16.00 8.96 -6.81
C GLY A 48 14.82 8.12 -7.31
N THR A 49 13.88 8.74 -8.02
CA THR A 49 12.56 8.21 -8.46
C THR A 49 12.61 6.86 -9.20
N VAL A 50 11.84 5.86 -8.73
CA VAL A 50 11.46 4.66 -9.48
C VAL A 50 9.95 4.53 -9.65
N ILE A 51 9.56 4.06 -10.83
CA ILE A 51 8.19 3.79 -11.26
C ILE A 51 7.84 2.34 -10.87
N LEU A 52 7.05 2.17 -9.82
CA LEU A 52 6.31 0.93 -9.57
C LEU A 52 4.88 1.14 -10.10
N ALA A 53 4.44 0.33 -11.06
CA ALA A 53 3.07 0.38 -11.61
C ALA A 53 2.58 1.78 -12.07
N GLY A 54 3.46 2.62 -12.64
CA GLY A 54 3.08 3.94 -13.17
C GLY A 54 3.04 5.08 -12.14
N ILE A 55 3.48 4.85 -10.91
CA ILE A 55 3.55 5.85 -9.84
C ILE A 55 4.80 6.72 -9.99
N THR A 56 4.64 8.04 -10.12
CA THR A 56 5.72 9.04 -10.06
C THR A 56 5.37 10.10 -9.01
N SER A 57 6.33 10.50 -8.17
CA SER A 57 6.21 11.65 -7.26
C SER A 57 7.47 12.54 -7.38
N PRO A 58 7.36 13.88 -7.34
CA PRO A 58 8.48 14.78 -7.55
C PRO A 58 9.25 15.10 -6.27
N GLY A 59 10.58 14.85 -6.28
CA GLY A 59 11.51 15.25 -5.22
C GLY A 59 12.83 14.48 -5.29
N SER A 60 13.79 14.97 -6.08
CA SER A 60 15.08 14.33 -6.41
C SER A 60 16.22 14.63 -5.44
N VAL A 61 17.11 13.64 -5.18
CA VAL A 61 18.58 13.73 -4.96
C VAL A 61 19.32 12.38 -5.20
N ASN A 62 20.10 12.24 -6.30
CA ASN A 62 20.72 10.98 -6.75
C ASN A 62 22.20 10.79 -6.32
N PRO A 63 22.57 9.84 -5.45
CA PRO A 63 23.95 9.38 -5.27
C PRO A 63 24.16 8.06 -6.00
N ARG A 64 25.26 8.04 -6.73
CA ARG A 64 25.75 6.87 -7.44
C ARG A 64 26.61 6.07 -6.47
N VAL A 65 26.36 4.78 -6.37
CA VAL A 65 27.26 3.82 -5.74
C VAL A 65 28.19 3.27 -6.82
N ARG A 66 29.50 3.33 -6.57
CA ARG A 66 30.48 2.63 -7.42
C ARG A 66 30.56 1.18 -6.98
N VAL A 67 30.12 0.27 -7.85
CA VAL A 67 30.33 -1.17 -7.63
C VAL A 67 31.59 -1.58 -8.38
N ARG A 68 32.57 -2.12 -7.64
CA ARG A 68 33.75 -2.76 -8.22
C ARG A 68 33.42 -4.22 -8.49
N VAL A 69 33.32 -4.59 -9.76
CA VAL A 69 33.17 -6.00 -10.15
C VAL A 69 34.57 -6.59 -10.31
N VAL A 70 34.90 -7.62 -9.52
CA VAL A 70 36.18 -8.34 -9.64
C VAL A 70 35.88 -9.75 -10.17
N PRO A 71 36.30 -10.08 -11.40
CA PRO A 71 36.27 -11.46 -11.90
C PRO A 71 37.15 -12.37 -11.03
N ASP A 72 36.75 -13.63 -10.88
CA ASP A 72 37.63 -14.65 -10.28
C ASP A 72 38.94 -14.72 -11.07
N GLY A 73 40.06 -14.49 -10.38
CA GLY A 73 41.41 -14.36 -10.99
C GLY A 73 42.12 -13.02 -10.73
N GLY A 74 41.47 -12.06 -10.06
CA GLY A 74 42.14 -10.87 -9.53
C GLY A 74 42.52 -9.79 -10.54
N ILE A 75 42.03 -9.88 -11.78
CA ILE A 75 42.17 -8.81 -12.77
C ILE A 75 41.13 -7.73 -12.45
N GLU A 76 41.54 -6.46 -12.41
CA GLU A 76 40.62 -5.35 -12.13
C GLU A 76 39.53 -5.27 -13.21
N GLY A 77 38.29 -5.58 -12.84
CA GLY A 77 37.14 -5.37 -13.70
C GLY A 77 36.74 -3.90 -13.79
N SER A 78 35.91 -3.57 -14.78
CA SER A 78 35.36 -2.23 -14.96
C SER A 78 34.56 -1.79 -13.73
N THR A 79 34.76 -0.55 -13.31
CA THR A 79 33.90 0.13 -12.33
C THR A 79 32.72 0.74 -13.10
N ALA A 80 31.50 0.45 -12.65
CA ALA A 80 30.32 1.13 -13.15
C ALA A 80 29.66 1.91 -12.00
N ASP A 81 29.15 3.08 -12.33
CA ASP A 81 28.28 3.86 -11.46
C ASP A 81 26.89 3.23 -11.48
N PHE A 82 26.44 2.69 -10.35
CA PHE A 82 25.06 2.21 -10.16
C PHE A 82 24.30 3.26 -9.35
N ALA A 83 23.09 3.62 -9.77
CA ALA A 83 22.21 4.39 -8.90
C ALA A 83 21.55 3.44 -7.90
N VAL A 84 21.60 3.76 -6.61
CA VAL A 84 20.79 3.08 -5.60
C VAL A 84 19.50 3.88 -5.46
N ASP A 85 18.36 3.22 -5.68
CA ASP A 85 17.03 3.78 -5.44
C ASP A 85 16.61 3.50 -4.00
N ASN A 86 16.67 4.54 -3.14
CA ASN A 86 16.05 4.51 -1.81
C ASN A 86 14.82 5.42 -1.70
N THR A 87 14.05 5.62 -2.78
CA THR A 87 12.79 6.38 -2.71
C THR A 87 11.80 5.78 -1.73
N MET A 88 11.84 4.46 -1.59
CA MET A 88 11.06 3.72 -0.59
C MET A 88 11.49 4.03 0.84
N ASP A 89 12.72 4.52 1.06
CA ASP A 89 13.24 4.83 2.39
C ASP A 89 13.00 6.29 2.77
N ARG A 90 12.33 7.07 1.90
CA ARG A 90 11.91 8.44 2.23
C ARG A 90 11.07 8.40 3.50
N ARG A 91 11.61 8.98 4.58
CA ARG A 91 10.92 9.09 5.85
C ARG A 91 9.65 9.93 5.70
N ILE A 92 8.53 9.36 6.16
CA ILE A 92 7.20 9.99 6.18
C ILE A 92 6.69 10.19 7.60
N GLY A 93 7.43 9.74 8.61
CA GLY A 93 7.06 9.96 10.00
C GLY A 93 7.73 8.96 10.94
N SER A 94 7.08 8.74 12.07
CA SER A 94 7.47 7.73 13.03
C SER A 94 6.30 7.32 13.91
N VAL A 95 6.33 6.09 14.41
CA VAL A 95 5.27 5.51 15.25
C VAL A 95 5.80 5.05 16.59
N THR A 96 4.95 5.08 17.62
CA THR A 96 5.29 4.58 18.96
C THR A 96 5.13 3.07 19.11
N GLY A 97 4.62 2.38 18.08
CA GLY A 97 4.45 0.94 18.02
C GLY A 97 3.98 0.51 16.63
N PRO A 98 4.05 -0.78 16.30
CA PRO A 98 3.50 -1.29 15.04
C PRO A 98 1.97 -1.23 15.04
N PHE A 99 1.40 -1.00 13.86
CA PHE A 99 0.01 -1.26 13.48
C PHE A 99 -0.05 -2.70 12.95
N PRO A 100 -0.55 -3.65 13.77
CA PRO A 100 -0.57 -5.04 13.40
C PRO A 100 -1.71 -5.33 12.44
N LEU A 101 -1.37 -5.73 11.22
CA LEU A 101 -2.33 -6.30 10.29
C LEU A 101 -2.45 -7.81 10.47
N ASP A 102 -3.66 -8.29 10.73
CA ASP A 102 -4.02 -9.71 10.58
C ASP A 102 -5.00 -9.86 9.41
N ILE A 103 -4.55 -10.57 8.38
CA ILE A 103 -5.32 -10.84 7.15
C ILE A 103 -6.61 -11.63 7.46
N ALA A 104 -6.60 -12.50 8.47
CA ALA A 104 -7.78 -13.22 8.90
C ALA A 104 -8.81 -12.32 9.60
N VAL A 105 -8.35 -11.22 10.20
CA VAL A 105 -9.19 -10.25 10.95
C VAL A 105 -9.75 -9.18 10.02
N ILE A 106 -8.92 -8.60 9.14
CA ILE A 106 -9.35 -7.49 8.27
C ILE A 106 -10.45 -7.92 7.27
N GLY A 107 -10.46 -9.19 6.87
CA GLY A 107 -11.48 -9.74 5.97
C GLY A 107 -12.83 -10.05 6.63
N VAL A 108 -12.97 -9.85 7.95
CA VAL A 108 -14.20 -10.14 8.70
C VAL A 108 -14.55 -9.08 9.75
N SER A 109 -13.69 -8.09 10.00
CA SER A 109 -13.88 -7.09 11.04
C SER A 109 -13.17 -5.76 10.74
N GLU A 110 -13.55 -4.72 11.47
CA GLU A 110 -12.91 -3.40 11.44
C GLU A 110 -11.48 -3.48 11.99
N THR A 111 -10.56 -2.75 11.36
CA THR A 111 -9.15 -2.69 11.75
C THR A 111 -8.65 -1.26 11.80
N ALA A 112 -7.63 -1.00 12.61
CA ALA A 112 -7.02 0.33 12.71
C ALA A 112 -6.38 0.77 11.38
N GLU A 113 -5.81 -0.18 10.63
CA GLU A 113 -5.25 0.02 9.30
C GLU A 113 -6.33 0.36 8.28
N GLY A 114 -7.45 -0.35 8.32
CA GLY A 114 -8.63 -0.06 7.51
C GLY A 114 -9.16 1.35 7.77
N ASP A 115 -9.32 1.71 9.04
CA ASP A 115 -9.74 3.04 9.47
C ASP A 115 -8.77 4.13 9.02
N LEU A 116 -7.46 3.91 9.14
CA LEU A 116 -6.43 4.83 8.67
C LEU A 116 -6.59 5.13 7.18
N VAL A 117 -6.72 4.09 6.35
CA VAL A 117 -6.81 4.26 4.89
C VAL A 117 -8.12 4.95 4.50
N ALA A 118 -9.24 4.56 5.11
CA ALA A 118 -10.52 5.21 4.87
C ALA A 118 -10.52 6.67 5.34
N ASP A 119 -9.95 6.96 6.51
CA ASP A 119 -9.81 8.31 7.06
C ASP A 119 -8.91 9.18 6.21
N ALA A 120 -7.81 8.63 5.68
CA ALA A 120 -6.91 9.35 4.79
C ALA A 120 -7.66 9.86 3.54
N MET A 121 -8.42 8.97 2.88
CA MET A 121 -9.25 9.34 1.74
C MET A 121 -10.30 10.39 2.12
N ARG A 122 -11.05 10.16 3.20
CA ARG A 122 -12.11 11.07 3.64
C ARG A 122 -11.58 12.46 3.97
N ALA A 123 -10.51 12.53 4.77
CA ALA A 123 -9.91 13.78 5.20
C ALA A 123 -9.31 14.57 4.03
N ARG A 124 -8.61 13.88 3.11
CA ARG A 124 -7.97 14.50 1.94
C ARG A 124 -8.98 15.20 1.04
N TYR A 125 -10.10 14.53 0.73
CA TYR A 125 -11.07 15.02 -0.25
C TYR A 125 -12.31 15.66 0.37
N ARG A 126 -12.41 15.70 1.71
CA ARG A 126 -13.53 16.30 2.45
C ARG A 126 -14.90 15.77 2.02
N VAL A 127 -14.94 14.47 1.73
CA VAL A 127 -16.17 13.75 1.37
C VAL A 127 -16.90 13.30 2.63
N GLN A 128 -18.18 12.95 2.49
CA GLN A 128 -18.98 12.46 3.61
C GLN A 128 -18.56 11.05 4.02
N LEU A 129 -18.37 10.17 3.04
CA LEU A 129 -18.11 8.75 3.22
C LEU A 129 -16.77 8.37 2.59
N ALA A 130 -16.06 7.41 3.17
CA ALA A 130 -15.00 6.70 2.49
C ALA A 130 -15.10 5.19 2.69
N PHE A 131 -14.60 4.46 1.69
CA PHE A 131 -14.66 3.01 1.63
C PHE A 131 -13.34 2.45 1.10
N GLN A 132 -12.81 1.43 1.78
CA GLN A 132 -11.66 0.65 1.36
C GLN A 132 -12.01 -0.85 1.51
N ASN A 133 -11.74 -1.65 0.49
CA ASN A 133 -11.85 -3.10 0.60
C ASN A 133 -10.68 -3.67 1.42
N ALA A 134 -10.99 -4.61 2.31
CA ALA A 134 -10.07 -5.20 3.28
C ALA A 134 -8.73 -5.65 2.67
N LEU A 135 -8.74 -6.61 1.74
CA LEU A 135 -7.51 -7.18 1.20
C LEU A 135 -6.81 -6.33 0.13
N GLY A 136 -7.26 -5.09 -0.05
CA GLY A 136 -6.46 -4.02 -0.64
C GLY A 136 -5.32 -3.56 0.29
N ILE A 137 -5.41 -3.84 1.58
CA ILE A 137 -4.41 -3.57 2.63
C ILE A 137 -3.67 -4.88 2.93
N ARG A 138 -2.34 -4.88 2.85
CA ARG A 138 -1.54 -6.11 2.73
C ARG A 138 -0.48 -6.34 3.80
N GLU A 139 -0.01 -5.28 4.44
CA GLU A 139 1.11 -5.35 5.39
C GLU A 139 0.81 -4.49 6.62
N PRO A 140 1.37 -4.85 7.79
CA PRO A 140 1.42 -3.97 8.95
C PRO A 140 2.25 -2.71 8.66
N LEU A 141 2.13 -1.72 9.53
CA LEU A 141 2.97 -0.52 9.50
C LEU A 141 3.76 -0.39 10.82
N PRO A 142 5.09 -0.21 10.81
CA PRO A 142 5.99 -0.32 9.66
C PRO A 142 6.01 -1.74 9.09
N ALA A 143 6.28 -1.88 7.79
CA ALA A 143 6.33 -3.20 7.14
C ALA A 143 7.55 -4.00 7.64
N ALA A 144 7.41 -5.33 7.67
CA ALA A 144 8.43 -6.23 8.23
C ALA A 144 9.73 -6.30 7.41
N VAL A 145 9.64 -6.03 6.11
CA VAL A 145 10.78 -6.13 5.19
C VAL A 145 11.39 -4.75 4.99
N TRP A 146 12.72 -4.65 5.07
CA TRP A 146 13.60 -3.55 4.63
C TRP A 146 12.94 -2.21 4.26
N PRO A 147 13.43 -1.10 4.83
CA PRO A 147 14.15 -0.14 4.03
C PRO A 147 15.60 -0.58 3.74
N SER A 148 16.18 -0.07 2.66
CA SER A 148 17.59 -0.29 2.28
C SER A 148 18.56 0.51 3.16
N ASP A 149 18.07 1.59 3.80
CA ASP A 149 18.81 2.45 4.72
C ASP A 149 18.96 1.81 6.12
N PRO A 150 20.19 1.39 6.49
CA PRO A 150 20.44 0.76 7.78
C PRO A 150 20.42 1.74 8.97
N THR A 151 20.31 3.05 8.72
CA THR A 151 20.23 4.07 9.78
C THR A 151 18.82 4.21 10.36
N LEU A 152 17.81 3.66 9.69
CA LEU A 152 16.42 3.72 10.13
C LEU A 152 16.18 2.83 11.36
N ARG A 153 15.45 3.38 12.33
CA ARG A 153 15.05 2.69 13.54
C ARG A 153 13.78 1.88 13.26
N ARG A 154 13.91 0.56 13.17
CA ARG A 154 12.81 -0.34 12.74
C ARG A 154 12.42 -1.36 13.83
N PRO A 155 11.15 -1.80 13.88
CA PRO A 155 10.76 -2.93 14.72
C PRO A 155 11.58 -4.17 14.35
N GLY A 156 12.07 -4.91 15.35
CA GLY A 156 12.89 -6.10 15.14
C GLY A 156 14.36 -5.84 14.85
N LEU A 157 14.75 -4.62 14.44
CA LEU A 157 16.16 -4.21 14.29
C LEU A 157 16.67 -3.45 15.52
N VAL A 158 15.86 -2.54 16.05
CA VAL A 158 16.21 -1.73 17.22
C VAL A 158 15.11 -1.88 18.27
N ALA A 159 15.49 -2.11 19.53
CA ALA A 159 14.53 -2.25 20.61
C ALA A 159 13.91 -0.90 20.99
N GLY A 160 12.58 -0.84 20.98
CA GLY A 160 11.77 0.25 21.52
C GLY A 160 11.44 1.37 20.52
N PRO A 161 10.33 2.10 20.71
CA PRO A 161 9.96 3.24 19.87
C PRO A 161 10.88 4.47 20.07
N PRO A 162 10.75 5.51 19.23
CA PRO A 162 9.93 5.56 18.01
C PRO A 162 10.53 4.71 16.89
N TYR A 163 9.68 4.19 16.00
CA TYR A 163 10.10 3.52 14.78
C TYR A 163 9.87 4.41 13.57
N ASP A 164 10.83 4.47 12.66
CA ASP A 164 10.73 5.27 11.45
C ASP A 164 9.73 4.64 10.48
N LEU A 165 8.79 5.46 10.02
CA LEU A 165 7.91 5.14 8.90
C LEU A 165 8.51 5.74 7.63
N VAL A 166 8.52 4.92 6.58
CA VAL A 166 8.99 5.32 5.26
C VAL A 166 7.91 5.09 4.22
N PHE A 167 8.02 5.77 3.07
CA PHE A 167 7.07 5.63 1.97
C PHE A 167 6.89 4.17 1.53
N GLY A 168 7.97 3.38 1.56
CA GLY A 168 7.99 1.96 1.26
C GLY A 168 7.09 1.12 2.16
N ASP A 169 6.85 1.54 3.41
CA ASP A 169 5.91 0.86 4.31
C ASP A 169 4.49 0.96 3.76
N VAL A 170 4.08 2.17 3.37
CA VAL A 170 2.74 2.42 2.81
C VAL A 170 2.62 1.79 1.44
N ALA A 171 3.68 1.79 0.62
CA ALA A 171 3.70 1.13 -0.67
C ALA A 171 3.54 -0.39 -0.57
N ARG A 172 4.13 -1.01 0.46
CA ARG A 172 3.95 -2.44 0.78
C ARG A 172 2.56 -2.72 1.33
N MET A 173 2.03 -1.84 2.17
CA MET A 173 0.66 -1.92 2.67
C MET A 173 -0.37 -1.82 1.53
N LEU A 174 -0.12 -1.00 0.50
CA LEU A 174 -1.03 -0.74 -0.61
C LEU A 174 -0.35 -0.99 -1.97
N PRO A 175 -0.02 -2.24 -2.32
CA PRO A 175 0.93 -2.56 -3.40
C PRO A 175 0.33 -2.56 -4.80
N PHE A 176 -0.95 -2.21 -4.95
CA PHE A 176 -1.68 -2.37 -6.21
C PHE A 176 -1.63 -1.13 -7.12
N GLY A 177 -1.05 -0.03 -6.64
CA GLY A 177 -0.99 1.22 -7.39
C GLY A 177 -2.33 1.88 -7.66
N ASN A 178 -3.37 1.52 -6.90
CA ASN A 178 -4.69 2.11 -7.01
C ASN A 178 -4.64 3.63 -6.78
N ARG A 179 -5.39 4.36 -7.59
CA ARG A 179 -5.78 5.75 -7.38
C ARG A 179 -7.04 5.84 -6.52
N VAL A 180 -7.19 6.98 -5.83
CA VAL A 180 -8.46 7.33 -5.19
C VAL A 180 -9.46 7.79 -6.25
N VAL A 181 -10.72 7.42 -6.10
CA VAL A 181 -11.85 7.92 -6.86
C VAL A 181 -12.79 8.65 -5.92
N THR A 182 -13.11 9.90 -6.24
CA THR A 182 -14.19 10.64 -5.58
C THR A 182 -15.45 10.62 -6.46
N ARG A 183 -16.60 10.27 -5.90
CA ARG A 183 -17.88 10.19 -6.62
C ARG A 183 -19.05 10.55 -5.72
N THR A 184 -20.24 10.56 -6.31
CA THR A 184 -21.49 10.50 -5.57
C THR A 184 -22.06 9.09 -5.58
N VAL A 185 -22.78 8.73 -4.52
CA VAL A 185 -23.55 7.49 -4.39
C VAL A 185 -24.91 7.78 -3.78
N THR A 186 -25.93 7.01 -4.16
CA THR A 186 -27.23 7.05 -3.49
C THR A 186 -27.20 6.24 -2.19
N GLY A 187 -28.13 6.51 -1.28
CA GLY A 187 -28.34 5.69 -0.10
C GLY A 187 -28.58 4.22 -0.46
N ALA A 188 -29.34 3.95 -1.52
CA ALA A 188 -29.51 2.60 -2.06
C ALA A 188 -28.18 1.93 -2.45
N GLN A 189 -27.28 2.64 -3.15
CA GLN A 189 -25.95 2.11 -3.50
C GLN A 189 -25.09 1.86 -2.26
N VAL A 190 -25.15 2.73 -1.23
CA VAL A 190 -24.43 2.50 0.04
C VAL A 190 -24.89 1.19 0.68
N TRP A 191 -26.19 0.93 0.73
CA TRP A 191 -26.72 -0.32 1.29
C TRP A 191 -26.30 -1.54 0.46
N GLU A 192 -26.36 -1.47 -0.87
CA GLU A 192 -25.92 -2.55 -1.76
C GLU A 192 -24.43 -2.86 -1.60
N MET A 193 -23.59 -1.83 -1.49
CA MET A 193 -22.17 -2.00 -1.21
C MET A 193 -21.94 -2.75 0.12
N LEU A 194 -22.61 -2.34 1.19
CA LEU A 194 -22.42 -2.96 2.50
C LEU A 194 -22.91 -4.41 2.53
N GLU A 195 -24.03 -4.71 1.87
CA GLU A 195 -24.51 -6.09 1.70
C GLU A 195 -23.50 -6.95 0.93
N GLN A 196 -22.89 -6.41 -0.14
CA GLN A 196 -21.83 -7.08 -0.87
C GLN A 196 -20.60 -7.33 0.02
N GLY A 197 -20.19 -6.34 0.79
CA GLY A 197 -19.02 -6.43 1.67
C GLY A 197 -19.15 -7.46 2.78
N VAL A 198 -20.36 -7.68 3.31
CA VAL A 198 -20.60 -8.69 4.35
C VAL A 198 -21.14 -10.00 3.81
N SER A 199 -21.24 -10.20 2.49
CA SER A 199 -21.91 -11.36 1.87
C SER A 199 -21.24 -12.71 2.16
N TYR A 200 -19.92 -12.74 2.35
CA TYR A 200 -19.15 -13.96 2.64
C TYR A 200 -19.05 -14.29 4.13
N TYR A 201 -19.43 -13.36 5.02
CA TYR A 201 -19.30 -13.54 6.46
C TYR A 201 -19.98 -14.85 6.93
N PRO A 202 -19.37 -15.64 7.82
CA PRO A 202 -18.12 -15.37 8.57
C PRO A 202 -16.84 -15.76 7.83
N ASN A 203 -16.90 -16.18 6.57
CA ASN A 203 -15.70 -16.44 5.79
C ASN A 203 -14.99 -15.12 5.45
N ILE A 204 -13.66 -15.19 5.39
CA ILE A 204 -12.80 -14.09 4.99
C ILE A 204 -13.25 -13.57 3.62
N ASN A 205 -13.57 -12.28 3.54
CA ASN A 205 -13.90 -11.60 2.31
C ASN A 205 -12.80 -10.62 1.92
N ASN A 206 -12.29 -10.74 0.68
CA ASN A 206 -11.39 -9.75 0.11
C ASN A 206 -11.99 -8.34 0.14
N GLY A 207 -13.29 -8.29 -0.13
CA GLY A 207 -14.11 -7.09 -0.20
C GLY A 207 -14.65 -6.59 1.14
N PHE A 208 -14.28 -7.14 2.30
CA PHE A 208 -14.89 -6.70 3.56
C PHE A 208 -14.75 -5.18 3.77
N PRO A 209 -15.79 -4.45 4.22
CA PRO A 209 -15.75 -3.00 4.34
C PRO A 209 -14.77 -2.53 5.40
N GLN A 210 -13.88 -1.62 5.02
CA GLN A 210 -13.21 -0.70 5.95
C GLN A 210 -13.70 0.71 5.60
N ILE A 211 -14.27 1.44 6.56
CA ILE A 211 -15.13 2.59 6.27
C ILE A 211 -14.75 3.81 7.09
N SER A 212 -15.16 5.00 6.64
CA SER A 212 -15.03 6.26 7.40
C SER A 212 -16.20 7.19 7.11
N GLY A 213 -16.61 7.97 8.12
CA GLY A 213 -17.70 8.95 7.99
C GLY A 213 -19.09 8.43 8.34
N PHE A 214 -19.19 7.14 8.66
CA PHE A 214 -20.42 6.47 9.03
C PHE A 214 -20.09 5.17 9.77
N SER A 215 -21.11 4.58 10.40
CA SER A 215 -21.10 3.25 10.98
C SER A 215 -22.25 2.41 10.46
N PHE A 216 -22.13 1.09 10.56
CA PHE A 216 -23.22 0.18 10.24
C PHE A 216 -23.23 -1.06 11.14
N SER A 217 -24.38 -1.71 11.22
CA SER A 217 -24.53 -3.00 11.88
C SER A 217 -25.09 -4.04 10.93
N PHE A 218 -24.70 -5.29 11.11
CA PHE A 218 -25.22 -6.41 10.31
C PHE A 218 -25.40 -7.68 11.15
N LYS A 219 -26.33 -8.54 10.74
CA LYS A 219 -26.59 -9.83 11.37
C LYS A 219 -26.06 -10.98 10.50
N ALA A 220 -25.08 -11.71 11.03
CA ALA A 220 -24.42 -12.80 10.32
C ALA A 220 -25.36 -13.94 9.93
N GLY A 221 -26.37 -14.23 10.78
CA GLY A 221 -27.35 -15.30 10.55
C GLY A 221 -28.37 -15.02 9.45
N ASN A 222 -28.43 -13.80 8.92
CA ASN A 222 -29.33 -13.48 7.81
C ASN A 222 -28.76 -13.94 6.46
N LEU A 223 -29.66 -14.16 5.50
CA LEU A 223 -29.29 -14.44 4.12
C LEU A 223 -28.46 -13.29 3.53
N ALA A 224 -27.44 -13.61 2.73
CA ALA A 224 -26.65 -12.61 2.01
C ALA A 224 -27.56 -11.72 1.16
N GLY A 225 -27.33 -10.41 1.18
CA GLY A 225 -28.24 -9.41 0.59
C GLY A 225 -29.36 -8.94 1.53
N SER A 226 -29.42 -9.44 2.76
CA SER A 226 -30.34 -8.99 3.82
C SER A 226 -29.68 -9.01 5.21
N ARG A 227 -28.36 -8.81 5.27
CA ARG A 227 -27.57 -8.83 6.50
C ARG A 227 -27.50 -7.48 7.18
N VAL A 228 -27.42 -6.40 6.43
CA VAL A 228 -27.25 -5.04 6.95
C VAL A 228 -28.55 -4.61 7.65
N LEU A 229 -28.42 -4.16 8.90
CA LEU A 229 -29.56 -3.77 9.74
C LEU A 229 -29.73 -2.26 9.82
N SER A 230 -28.62 -1.53 9.87
CA SER A 230 -28.62 -0.08 9.98
C SER A 230 -27.34 0.53 9.44
N VAL A 231 -27.44 1.74 8.91
CA VAL A 231 -26.32 2.55 8.41
C VAL A 231 -26.52 3.98 8.91
N THR A 232 -25.52 4.56 9.57
CA THR A 232 -25.66 5.84 10.28
C THR A 232 -24.44 6.72 10.03
N LEU A 233 -24.64 7.97 9.59
CA LEU A 233 -23.57 8.96 9.46
C LEU A 233 -22.94 9.28 10.81
N ASP A 234 -21.67 9.68 10.79
CA ASP A 234 -21.05 10.37 11.92
C ASP A 234 -21.90 11.61 12.27
N GLY A 235 -22.46 11.65 13.48
CA GLY A 235 -23.46 12.64 13.89
C GLY A 235 -24.87 12.07 14.07
N GLY A 236 -25.08 10.77 13.83
CA GLY A 236 -26.26 10.02 14.27
C GLY A 236 -27.44 10.01 13.29
N ARG A 237 -27.31 10.66 12.13
CA ARG A 237 -28.37 10.65 11.11
C ARG A 237 -28.33 9.35 10.29
N PRO A 238 -29.45 8.63 10.11
CA PRO A 238 -29.47 7.41 9.32
C PRO A 238 -29.21 7.68 7.83
N ILE A 239 -28.50 6.76 7.17
CA ILE A 239 -28.45 6.65 5.71
C ILE A 239 -29.57 5.70 5.30
N LEU A 240 -30.64 6.24 4.74
CA LEU A 240 -31.77 5.44 4.26
C LEU A 240 -31.45 4.75 2.93
N LYS A 241 -32.11 3.62 2.65
CA LYS A 241 -32.01 2.91 1.37
C LYS A 241 -32.89 3.59 0.32
N ASP A 242 -32.53 4.81 -0.05
CA ASP A 242 -33.28 5.68 -0.95
C ASP A 242 -32.38 6.38 -1.99
N ALA A 243 -32.94 7.38 -2.69
CA ALA A 243 -32.23 8.16 -3.69
C ALA A 243 -31.39 9.31 -3.12
N THR A 244 -31.30 9.47 -1.80
CA THR A 244 -30.50 10.54 -1.17
C THR A 244 -29.03 10.37 -1.55
N VAL A 245 -28.39 11.45 -1.98
CA VAL A 245 -27.03 11.43 -2.51
C VAL A 245 -26.00 11.80 -1.44
N TYR A 246 -24.90 11.06 -1.41
CA TYR A 246 -23.74 11.28 -0.55
C TYR A 246 -22.47 11.37 -1.38
N THR A 247 -21.48 12.14 -0.92
CA THR A 247 -20.13 12.11 -1.48
C THR A 247 -19.31 10.96 -0.90
N LEU A 248 -18.63 10.22 -1.76
CA LEU A 248 -17.84 9.03 -1.43
C LEU A 248 -16.42 9.16 -2.00
N ALA A 249 -15.42 8.74 -1.23
CA ALA A 249 -14.08 8.39 -1.72
C ALA A 249 -13.84 6.88 -1.58
N THR A 250 -13.31 6.26 -2.63
CA THR A 250 -12.93 4.83 -2.65
C THR A 250 -11.70 4.64 -3.53
N ASN A 251 -11.19 3.42 -3.67
CA ASN A 251 -10.13 3.11 -4.63
C ASN A 251 -10.69 2.74 -6.00
N GLU A 252 -9.89 2.92 -7.05
CA GLU A 252 -10.33 2.69 -8.43
C GLU A 252 -10.71 1.23 -8.75
N TYR A 253 -10.10 0.25 -8.08
CA TYR A 253 -10.45 -1.17 -8.23
C TYR A 253 -11.90 -1.43 -7.77
N VAL A 254 -12.29 -0.93 -6.60
CA VAL A 254 -13.66 -1.03 -6.08
C VAL A 254 -14.62 -0.22 -6.96
N ASN A 255 -14.23 0.99 -7.39
CA ASN A 255 -15.06 1.80 -8.28
C ASN A 255 -15.34 1.10 -9.62
N GLY A 256 -14.39 0.31 -10.12
CA GLY A 256 -14.54 -0.50 -11.34
C GLY A 256 -15.34 -1.80 -11.14
N GLY A 257 -15.85 -2.07 -9.94
CA GLY A 257 -16.61 -3.29 -9.64
C GLY A 257 -15.78 -4.47 -9.10
N GLY A 258 -14.52 -4.23 -8.74
CA GLY A 258 -13.69 -5.22 -8.05
C GLY A 258 -14.34 -5.76 -6.78
N ASP A 259 -13.96 -6.97 -6.33
CA ASP A 259 -14.58 -7.70 -5.21
C ASP A 259 -16.13 -7.82 -5.26
N GLY A 260 -16.71 -7.69 -6.45
CA GLY A 260 -18.16 -7.77 -6.69
C GLY A 260 -18.93 -6.48 -6.41
N TYR A 261 -18.25 -5.35 -6.23
CA TYR A 261 -18.87 -4.03 -6.06
C TYR A 261 -19.47 -3.46 -7.36
N THR A 262 -20.20 -4.28 -8.12
CA THR A 262 -20.70 -3.97 -9.47
C THR A 262 -21.71 -2.81 -9.50
N MET A 263 -22.38 -2.51 -8.37
CA MET A 263 -23.25 -1.34 -8.22
C MET A 263 -22.54 0.01 -8.40
N LEU A 264 -21.19 0.02 -8.36
CA LEU A 264 -20.35 1.18 -8.64
C LEU A 264 -19.80 1.20 -10.07
N ALA A 265 -19.91 0.09 -10.82
CA ALA A 265 -19.33 -0.04 -12.17
C ALA A 265 -20.19 0.64 -13.25
N ASP A 266 -20.64 1.87 -12.99
CA ASP A 266 -21.50 2.69 -13.84
C ASP A 266 -20.73 3.77 -14.63
N GLY A 267 -19.40 3.72 -14.58
CA GLY A 267 -18.52 4.67 -15.26
C GLY A 267 -18.44 6.04 -14.59
N GLN A 268 -19.04 6.23 -13.42
CA GLN A 268 -18.94 7.47 -12.66
C GLN A 268 -17.68 7.53 -11.79
N GLY A 269 -17.35 8.75 -11.38
CA GLY A 269 -16.27 9.06 -10.46
C GLY A 269 -15.14 9.84 -11.12
N LEU A 270 -14.41 10.59 -10.29
CA LEU A 270 -13.25 11.37 -10.70
C LEU A 270 -11.99 10.74 -10.12
N LEU A 271 -11.10 10.28 -11.00
CA LEU A 271 -9.77 9.79 -10.64
C LEU A 271 -8.94 10.90 -9.99
N ARG A 272 -8.26 10.55 -8.91
CA ARG A 272 -7.41 11.43 -8.11
C ARG A 272 -5.98 10.88 -8.05
N GLU A 273 -5.20 11.43 -7.13
CA GLU A 273 -3.87 10.96 -6.76
C GLU A 273 -3.89 9.49 -6.29
N LEU A 274 -2.69 8.93 -6.20
CA LEU A 274 -2.50 7.55 -5.76
C LEU A 274 -2.89 7.37 -4.30
N LEU A 275 -3.52 6.23 -4.00
CA LEU A 275 -3.93 5.91 -2.64
C LEU A 275 -2.72 5.85 -1.69
N VAL A 276 -1.59 5.30 -2.14
CA VAL A 276 -0.34 5.27 -1.37
C VAL A 276 0.14 6.68 -1.01
N GLN A 277 -0.02 7.65 -1.91
CA GLN A 277 0.36 9.04 -1.64
C GLN A 277 -0.61 9.67 -0.63
N VAL A 278 -1.91 9.50 -0.83
CA VAL A 278 -2.94 10.04 0.09
C VAL A 278 -2.75 9.54 1.53
N VAL A 279 -2.41 8.26 1.69
CA VAL A 279 -2.17 7.67 3.02
C VAL A 279 -0.81 8.12 3.59
N SER A 280 0.22 8.25 2.77
CA SER A 280 1.52 8.79 3.20
C SER A 280 1.39 10.22 3.73
N ASP A 281 0.71 11.09 2.99
CA ASP A 281 0.47 12.49 3.38
C ASP A 281 -0.36 12.56 4.68
N ARG A 282 -1.30 11.62 4.88
CA ARG A 282 -2.08 11.54 6.11
C ARG A 282 -1.22 11.15 7.31
N LEU A 283 -0.33 10.17 7.16
CA LEU A 283 0.59 9.75 8.21
C LEU A 283 1.57 10.87 8.57
N GLU A 284 2.10 11.60 7.58
CA GLU A 284 2.92 12.80 7.80
C GLU A 284 2.17 13.85 8.64
N ALA A 285 0.88 14.07 8.34
CA ALA A 285 0.04 15.02 9.07
C ALA A 285 -0.37 14.56 10.48
N LEU A 286 -0.47 13.25 10.73
CA LEU A 286 -0.82 12.67 12.03
C LEU A 286 0.37 12.60 13.01
N GLY A 287 1.60 12.62 12.50
CA GLY A 287 2.81 12.51 13.32
C GLY A 287 2.88 11.16 14.04
N MET A 288 3.07 11.17 15.36
CA MET A 288 3.23 9.94 16.18
C MET A 288 1.91 9.30 16.64
N ALA A 289 0.76 9.80 16.19
CA ALA A 289 -0.53 9.26 16.60
C ALA A 289 -0.81 7.89 15.95
N LEU A 290 -1.09 6.88 16.78
CA LEU A 290 -1.55 5.59 16.30
C LEU A 290 -3.05 5.66 15.92
N PRO A 291 -3.48 5.30 14.69
CA PRO A 291 -4.86 4.92 14.42
C PRO A 291 -5.40 3.93 15.43
N THR A 292 -6.65 4.17 15.82
CA THR A 292 -7.41 3.36 16.76
C THR A 292 -8.68 2.89 16.08
N ILE A 293 -9.14 1.68 16.40
CA ILE A 293 -10.44 1.18 15.96
C ILE A 293 -11.54 2.09 16.50
N ALA A 294 -12.38 2.62 15.62
CA ALA A 294 -13.41 3.60 15.97
C ALA A 294 -14.78 2.98 16.33
N GLY A 295 -14.98 1.69 16.09
CA GLY A 295 -16.25 1.00 16.36
C GLY A 295 -17.32 1.29 15.30
N ARG A 296 -16.90 1.47 14.05
CA ARG A 296 -17.72 1.74 12.88
C ARG A 296 -18.51 0.52 12.41
N ILE A 297 -18.07 -0.70 12.74
CA ILE A 297 -18.69 -1.94 12.25
C ILE A 297 -19.14 -2.82 13.40
N THR A 298 -20.44 -3.08 13.50
CA THR A 298 -21.02 -3.91 14.57
C THR A 298 -21.64 -5.19 14.02
N VAL A 299 -21.15 -6.34 14.50
CA VAL A 299 -21.77 -7.65 14.24
C VAL A 299 -22.83 -7.94 15.31
N VAL A 300 -24.08 -8.09 14.90
CA VAL A 300 -25.19 -8.48 15.79
C VAL A 300 -25.29 -10.02 15.83
N PRO A 301 -25.41 -10.64 17.03
CA PRO A 301 -25.62 -12.08 17.20
C PRO A 301 -26.86 -12.63 16.47
#